data_AF-A0A9E0L790-F1
#
_entry.id   AF-A0A9E0L790-F1
#
_cell.length_a   1.000
_cell.length_b   1.000
_cell.length_c   1.000
_cell.angle_alpha   90.00
_cell.angle_beta   90.00
_cell.angle_gamma   90.00
#
_symmetry.space_group_name_H-M   'P 1'
#
loop_
_entity.id
_entity.type
_entity.pdbx_description
1 polymer ?
#
loop_
_entity_poly.entity_id
_entity_poly.type
_entity_poly.pdbx_seq_one_letter_code
_entity_poly.pdbx_strand_id
1 'polypeptide(L)'
;MPHAFHLPAQMAELLGDDSLSLEELARACRRAPEWVSEHVEAGVIAPHPADTARGGLVTWRFASTTLVRARRVADLEASFDADPHLAALTVDLMEEVAELRHQLRQLRPPVPGS
;
A
#
# COMPACT_ATOMS: atom_id res chain seq x y z
N MET A 1 16.10 31.34 -23.65
CA MET A 1 16.91 30.66 -22.62
C MET A 1 16.13 30.70 -21.31
N PRO A 2 16.11 29.65 -20.49
CA PRO A 2 15.73 28.28 -20.82
C PRO A 2 14.62 27.73 -19.90
N HIS A 3 13.97 26.68 -20.38
CA HIS A 3 13.20 25.62 -19.70
C HIS A 3 12.16 26.03 -18.64
N ALA A 4 10.91 26.05 -19.10
CA ALA A 4 9.76 25.65 -18.30
C ALA A 4 10.06 24.27 -17.68
N PHE A 5 10.52 24.29 -16.43
CA PHE A 5 10.59 23.10 -15.61
C PHE A 5 9.16 22.82 -15.17
N HIS A 6 8.45 22.05 -16.00
CA HIS A 6 7.15 21.49 -15.66
C HIS A 6 7.41 20.41 -14.60
N LEU A 7 7.62 20.86 -13.36
CA LEU A 7 7.56 19.99 -12.20
C LEU A 7 6.14 19.46 -12.16
N PRO A 8 5.93 18.14 -12.21
CA PRO A 8 4.59 17.60 -12.10
C PRO A 8 4.07 18.01 -10.72
N ALA A 9 2.93 18.68 -10.68
CA ALA A 9 2.08 18.86 -9.50
C ALA A 9 1.55 17.52 -8.93
N GLN A 10 2.27 16.41 -9.16
CA GLN A 10 1.85 15.03 -8.93
C GLN A 10 2.68 14.30 -7.87
N MET A 11 3.63 14.96 -7.19
CA MET A 11 4.46 14.25 -6.20
C MET A 11 4.07 14.43 -4.73
N ALA A 12 3.45 15.53 -4.33
CA ALA A 12 3.18 15.74 -2.91
C ALA A 12 2.36 17.01 -2.71
N GLU A 13 1.11 17.05 -3.19
CA GLU A 13 0.13 17.76 -2.38
C GLU A 13 -0.05 16.92 -1.12
N LEU A 14 0.85 17.20 -0.18
CA LEU A 14 0.79 16.99 1.24
C LEU A 14 -0.48 16.23 1.63
N LEU A 15 -0.35 14.90 1.83
CA LEU A 15 -1.37 14.09 2.50
C LEU A 15 -1.77 14.83 3.77
N GLY A 16 -2.87 15.58 3.66
CA GLY A 16 -3.42 16.31 4.78
C GLY A 16 -3.93 15.27 5.75
N ASP A 17 -3.27 15.17 6.90
CA ASP A 17 -3.69 14.34 8.04
C ASP A 17 -3.62 12.82 7.79
N ASP A 18 -2.40 12.32 7.47
CA ASP A 18 -1.86 10.94 7.52
C ASP A 18 -2.71 9.77 7.00
N SER A 19 -3.83 10.05 6.34
CA SER A 19 -4.81 9.04 5.99
C SER A 19 -5.46 9.30 4.63
N LEU A 20 -5.40 8.30 3.75
CA LEU A 20 -5.97 8.30 2.40
C LEU A 20 -7.46 7.98 2.46
N SER A 21 -8.28 8.61 1.61
CA SER A 21 -9.64 8.12 1.32
C SER A 21 -9.60 6.84 0.47
N LEU A 22 -10.74 6.17 0.34
CA LEU A 22 -10.89 5.03 -0.56
C LEU A 22 -10.56 5.39 -2.01
N GLU A 23 -11.05 6.53 -2.50
CA GLU A 23 -10.83 7.00 -3.86
C GLU A 23 -9.36 7.33 -4.10
N GLU A 24 -8.68 7.91 -3.11
CA GLU A 24 -7.26 8.20 -3.18
C GLU A 24 -6.43 6.91 -3.20
N LEU A 25 -6.78 5.92 -2.37
CA LEU A 25 -6.13 4.61 -2.38
C LEU A 25 -6.34 3.89 -3.70
N ALA A 26 -7.56 3.90 -4.25
CA ALA A 26 -7.89 3.29 -5.54
C ALA A 26 -7.12 3.94 -6.69
N ARG A 27 -7.17 5.27 -6.77
CA ARG A 27 -6.44 6.06 -7.77
C ARG A 27 -4.95 5.82 -7.68
N ALA A 28 -4.40 5.82 -6.46
CA ALA A 28 -3.02 5.47 -6.25
C ALA A 28 -2.80 4.08 -6.84
N CYS A 29 -3.49 3.04 -6.38
CA CYS A 29 -3.40 1.65 -6.85
C CYS A 29 -3.69 1.43 -8.35
N ARG A 30 -4.14 2.45 -9.10
CA ARG A 30 -4.62 2.35 -10.49
C ARG A 30 -5.76 1.32 -10.63
N ARG A 31 -6.62 1.27 -9.62
CA ARG A 31 -7.81 0.41 -9.56
C ARG A 31 -9.07 1.26 -9.44
N ALA A 32 -10.21 0.63 -9.67
CA ALA A 32 -11.51 1.25 -9.43
C ALA A 32 -11.80 1.33 -7.92
N PRO A 33 -12.62 2.29 -7.44
CA PRO A 33 -13.07 2.37 -6.05
C PRO A 33 -13.63 1.05 -5.51
N GLU A 34 -14.39 0.32 -6.34
CA GLU A 34 -15.02 -0.96 -6.00
C GLU A 34 -14.00 -2.02 -5.59
N TRP A 35 -12.84 -2.04 -6.26
CA TRP A 35 -11.75 -2.95 -5.90
C TRP A 35 -11.29 -2.74 -4.46
N VAL A 36 -11.18 -1.49 -4.00
CA VAL A 36 -10.81 -1.19 -2.61
C VAL A 36 -11.90 -1.64 -1.66
N SER A 37 -13.17 -1.34 -1.95
CA SER A 37 -14.30 -1.78 -1.12
C SER A 37 -14.32 -3.30 -0.97
N GLU A 38 -14.23 -4.04 -2.07
CA GLU A 38 -14.19 -5.50 -2.09
C GLU A 38 -13.03 -6.06 -1.26
N HIS A 39 -11.86 -5.44 -1.35
CA HIS A 39 -10.68 -5.85 -0.59
C HIS A 39 -10.75 -5.51 0.90
N VAL A 40 -11.44 -4.45 1.27
CA VAL A 40 -11.71 -4.11 2.67
C VAL A 40 -12.69 -5.10 3.26
N GLU A 41 -13.78 -5.40 2.55
CA GLU A 41 -14.77 -6.41 2.99
C GLU A 41 -14.18 -7.82 3.06
N ALA A 42 -13.26 -8.15 2.15
CA ALA A 42 -12.50 -9.41 2.20
C ALA A 42 -11.43 -9.44 3.31
N GLY A 43 -11.18 -8.32 4.01
CA GLY A 43 -10.18 -8.22 5.06
C GLY A 43 -8.72 -8.20 4.56
N VAL A 44 -8.50 -8.02 3.26
CA VAL A 44 -7.17 -7.95 2.64
C VAL A 44 -6.53 -6.58 2.83
N ILE A 45 -7.35 -5.52 2.77
CA ILE A 45 -6.93 -4.15 3.02
C ILE A 45 -7.58 -3.68 4.32
N ALA A 46 -6.75 -3.33 5.31
CA ALA A 46 -7.24 -2.81 6.58
C ALA A 46 -7.42 -1.28 6.51
N PRO A 47 -8.64 -0.75 6.72
CA PRO A 47 -8.85 0.67 6.99
C PRO A 47 -8.39 1.02 8.42
N HIS A 48 -8.36 2.31 8.73
CA HIS A 48 -8.02 2.79 10.06
C HIS A 48 -9.10 2.39 11.08
N PRO A 49 -8.74 1.93 12.30
CA PRO A 49 -9.69 1.33 13.23
C PRO A 49 -10.84 2.24 13.68
N ALA A 50 -10.63 3.57 13.68
CA ALA A 50 -11.59 4.55 14.16
C ALA A 50 -12.71 4.90 13.15
N ASP A 51 -12.69 4.34 11.95
CA ASP A 51 -13.54 4.75 10.82
C ASP A 51 -14.83 3.95 10.65
N THR A 52 -15.10 3.04 11.59
CA THR A 52 -16.20 2.06 11.45
C THR A 52 -17.60 2.64 11.70
N ALA A 53 -17.74 3.85 12.26
CA ALA A 53 -19.01 4.58 12.26
C ALA A 53 -18.83 6.04 12.72
N ARG A 54 -18.77 7.01 11.80
CA ARG A 54 -18.92 8.43 12.15
C ARG A 54 -20.30 8.91 11.70
N GLY A 55 -21.24 8.97 12.64
CA GLY A 55 -22.58 9.52 12.39
C GLY A 55 -23.49 8.67 11.47
N GLY A 56 -23.24 7.36 11.36
CA GLY A 56 -24.06 6.44 10.55
C GLY A 56 -23.62 6.29 9.09
N LEU A 57 -22.59 7.04 8.66
CA LEU A 57 -21.90 6.81 7.39
C LEU A 57 -20.59 6.05 7.65
N VAL A 58 -20.33 4.99 6.88
CA VAL A 58 -19.01 4.34 6.85
C VAL A 58 -18.11 5.18 5.96
N THR A 59 -16.99 5.66 6.48
CA THR A 59 -16.02 6.44 5.71
C THR A 59 -14.64 5.91 6.01
N TRP A 60 -14.17 4.97 5.18
CA TRP A 60 -12.85 4.38 5.36
C TRP A 60 -11.74 5.39 5.09
N ARG A 61 -10.78 5.44 6.01
CA ARG A 61 -9.47 6.03 5.80
C ARG A 61 -8.39 4.97 5.91
N PHE A 62 -7.25 5.21 5.25
CA PHE A 62 -6.17 4.23 5.17
C PHE A 62 -4.85 4.89 5.51
N ALA A 63 -4.05 4.24 6.35
CA ALA A 63 -2.70 4.71 6.62
C ALA A 63 -1.87 4.70 5.32
N SER A 64 -0.91 5.63 5.21
CA SER A 64 0.02 5.64 4.07
C SER A 64 0.82 4.34 3.91
N THR A 65 1.03 3.60 5.00
CA THR A 65 1.66 2.25 4.97
C THR A 65 0.78 1.23 4.24
N THR A 66 -0.55 1.34 4.34
CA THR A 66 -1.50 0.48 3.63
C THR A 66 -1.37 0.63 2.11
N LEU A 67 -0.98 1.81 1.61
CA LEU A 67 -0.82 2.05 0.17
C LEU A 67 0.23 1.13 -0.47
N VAL A 68 1.39 0.96 0.19
CA VAL A 68 2.47 0.11 -0.35
C VAL A 68 2.01 -1.34 -0.43
N ARG A 69 1.31 -1.82 0.59
CA ARG A 69 0.75 -3.17 0.63
C ARG A 69 -0.33 -3.36 -0.43
N ALA A 70 -1.31 -2.46 -0.49
CA ALA A 70 -2.39 -2.50 -1.48
C ALA A 70 -1.86 -2.49 -2.92
N ARG A 71 -0.79 -1.74 -3.19
CA ARG A 71 -0.12 -1.78 -4.49
C ARG A 71 0.38 -3.18 -4.85
N ARG A 72 1.10 -3.82 -3.92
CA ARG A 72 1.68 -5.15 -4.16
C ARG A 72 0.60 -6.18 -4.41
N VAL A 73 -0.49 -6.12 -3.65
CA VAL A 73 -1.67 -6.96 -3.88
C VAL A 73 -2.21 -6.73 -5.30
N ALA A 74 -2.50 -5.49 -5.67
CA ALA A 74 -3.01 -5.14 -6.99
C ALA A 74 -2.07 -5.61 -8.13
N ASP A 75 -0.76 -5.48 -7.96
CA ASP A 75 0.23 -5.90 -8.95
C ASP A 75 0.31 -7.43 -9.05
N LEU A 76 0.17 -8.17 -7.94
CA LEU A 76 0.13 -9.63 -7.92
C LEU A 76 -1.13 -10.17 -8.60
N GLU A 77 -2.30 -9.62 -8.30
CA GLU A 77 -3.55 -9.99 -8.98
C GLU A 77 -3.44 -9.76 -10.50
N ALA A 78 -2.89 -8.60 -10.92
CA ALA A 78 -2.72 -8.29 -12.35
C ALA A 78 -1.72 -9.23 -13.05
N SER A 79 -0.65 -9.60 -12.37
CA SER A 79 0.47 -10.33 -12.99
C SER A 79 0.24 -11.84 -13.00
N PHE A 80 -0.52 -12.36 -12.03
CA PHE A 80 -0.65 -13.79 -11.79
C PHE A 80 -2.10 -14.28 -11.81
N ASP A 81 -3.09 -13.40 -12.05
CA ASP A 81 -4.52 -13.72 -11.91
C ASP A 81 -4.84 -14.33 -10.54
N ALA A 82 -4.11 -13.87 -9.51
CA ALA A 82 -4.26 -14.34 -8.15
C ALA A 82 -5.57 -13.81 -7.57
N ASP A 83 -6.26 -14.64 -6.78
CA ASP A 83 -7.37 -14.15 -5.97
C ASP A 83 -6.87 -13.21 -4.85
N PRO A 84 -7.73 -12.34 -4.30
CA PRO A 84 -7.33 -11.35 -3.29
C PRO A 84 -6.62 -11.93 -2.07
N HIS A 85 -7.01 -13.12 -1.60
CA HIS A 85 -6.42 -13.73 -0.40
C HIS A 85 -5.05 -14.33 -0.71
N LEU A 86 -4.89 -14.97 -1.87
CA LEU A 86 -3.60 -15.47 -2.31
C LEU A 86 -2.59 -14.33 -2.54
N ALA A 87 -3.04 -13.23 -3.15
CA ALA A 87 -2.23 -12.04 -3.32
C ALA A 87 -1.82 -11.45 -1.96
N ALA A 88 -2.76 -11.30 -1.02
CA ALA A 88 -2.49 -10.82 0.34
C ALA A 88 -1.45 -11.67 1.08
N LEU A 89 -1.66 -12.99 1.10
CA LEU A 89 -0.75 -13.94 1.74
C LEU A 89 0.65 -13.89 1.13
N THR A 90 0.73 -13.75 -0.19
CA THR A 90 2.02 -13.63 -0.87
C THR A 90 2.74 -12.34 -0.46
N VAL A 91 2.01 -11.23 -0.31
CA VAL A 91 2.59 -9.98 0.22
C VAL A 91 3.08 -10.16 1.66
N ASP A 92 2.32 -10.84 2.53
CA ASP A 92 2.77 -11.17 3.89
C ASP A 92 4.10 -11.92 3.87
N LEU A 93 4.19 -12.97 3.06
CA LEU A 93 5.42 -13.76 2.95
C LEU A 93 6.59 -12.95 2.38
N MET A 94 6.33 -12.03 1.44
CA MET A 94 7.36 -11.13 0.93
C MET A 94 7.90 -10.18 2.01
N GLU A 95 7.02 -9.70 2.89
CA GLU A 95 7.37 -8.82 4.02
C GLU A 95 8.19 -9.59 5.06
N GLU A 96 7.75 -10.78 5.45
CA GLU A 96 8.48 -11.69 6.35
C GLU A 96 9.86 -12.04 5.80
N VAL A 97 9.96 -12.41 4.52
CA VAL A 97 11.26 -12.72 3.89
C VAL A 97 12.18 -11.49 3.86
N ALA A 98 11.63 -10.29 3.63
CA ALA A 98 12.41 -9.06 3.64
C ALA A 98 12.97 -8.77 5.04
N GLU A 99 12.16 -8.96 6.09
CA GLU A 99 12.56 -8.81 7.48
C GLU A 99 13.62 -9.84 7.87
N LEU A 100 13.40 -11.12 7.60
CA LEU A 100 14.38 -12.18 7.89
C LEU A 100 15.73 -11.91 7.20
N ARG A 101 15.70 -11.48 5.94
CA ARG A 101 16.93 -11.07 5.22
C ARG A 101 17.59 -9.85 5.85
N HIS A 102 16.81 -8.91 6.38
CA HIS A 102 17.35 -7.77 7.11
C HIS A 102 18.07 -8.23 8.39
N GLN A 103 17.41 -9.06 9.20
CA GLN A 103 17.98 -9.60 10.44
C GLN A 103 19.28 -10.39 10.17
N LEU A 104 19.30 -11.25 9.15
CA LEU A 104 20.51 -11.99 8.75
C LEU A 104 21.68 -11.08 8.35
N ARG A 105 21.41 -9.95 7.69
CA ARG A 105 22.47 -8.97 7.36
C ARG A 105 23.03 -8.30 8.61
N GLN A 106 22.21 -8.06 9.64
CA GLN A 106 22.68 -7.49 10.90
C GLN A 106 23.52 -8.47 11.72
N LEU A 107 23.21 -9.77 11.63
CA LEU A 107 23.93 -10.83 12.35
C LEU A 107 25.24 -11.24 11.67
N ARG A 108 25.38 -10.98 10.37
CA ARG A 108 26.58 -11.35 9.62
C ARG A 108 27.69 -10.33 9.92
N PRO A 109 28.85 -10.75 10.46
CA PRO A 109 29.98 -9.84 10.62
C PRO A 109 30.40 -9.29 9.25
N PRO A 110 30.83 -8.02 9.16
CA PRO A 110 31.31 -7.46 7.91
C PRO A 110 32.43 -8.36 7.37
N VAL A 111 32.38 -8.70 6.08
CA VAL A 111 33.47 -9.45 5.44
C VAL A 111 34.70 -8.55 5.48
N PRO A 112 35.79 -8.93 6.18
CA PRO A 112 36.99 -8.11 6.18
C PRO A 112 37.61 -8.11 4.77
N GLY A 113 37.67 -6.94 4.12
CA GLY A 113 38.50 -6.71 2.93
C GLY A 113 37.79 -6.62 1.56
N SER A 114 36.63 -5.97 1.46
CA SER A 114 36.14 -5.41 0.18
C SER A 114 36.48 -3.92 0.08
#